data_AF-A0A7V4WXJ1-F1
#
_entry.id   AF-A0A7V4WXJ1-F1
#
_cell.length_a   1.000
_cell.length_b   1.000
_cell.length_c   1.000
_cell.angle_alpha   90.00
_cell.angle_beta   90.00
_cell.angle_gamma   90.00
#
_symmetry.space_group_name_H-M   'P 1'
#
loop_
_entity.id
_entity.type
_entity.pdbx_description
1 polymer ?
#
loop_
_entity_poly.entity_id
_entity_poly.type
_entity_poly.pdbx_seq_one_letter_code
_entity_poly.pdbx_strand_id
1 'polypeptide(L)'
;MPKKYSKKTYKIGDTDWAAIFDIKPPKIIISQKSPQYVRKTLESRFFDILAHNHLKIKRVASIGSANFFKVAVQCNSKNGVLNGKDIYEIFKPYQDTMHEHIERKVYFVMYSNVKKDFAVNALVPAPIDRVRRVIFYEDMNKVEVIIDEADVGIFYGKNKTNVLSAIKLTGVNIEIIGR
;
A
#
# COMPACT_ATOMS: atom_id res chain seq x y z
N MET A 1 -7.25 -7.75 22.88
CA MET A 1 -7.19 -7.76 21.39
C MET A 1 -7.88 -8.99 20.85
N PRO A 2 -8.80 -8.90 19.87
CA PRO A 2 -9.39 -10.08 19.22
C PRO A 2 -8.35 -10.91 18.44
N LYS A 3 -8.42 -12.25 18.49
CA LYS A 3 -7.50 -13.17 17.79
C LYS A 3 -7.37 -12.89 16.29
N LYS A 4 -8.50 -12.54 15.64
CA LYS A 4 -8.51 -12.19 14.20
C LYS A 4 -7.70 -10.93 13.84
N TYR A 5 -7.31 -10.13 14.84
CA TYR A 5 -6.53 -8.91 14.66
C TYR A 5 -5.13 -9.00 15.30
N SER A 6 -4.76 -10.14 15.89
CA SER A 6 -3.46 -10.36 16.51
C SER A 6 -2.51 -11.08 15.55
N LYS A 7 -1.24 -10.66 15.48
CA LYS A 7 -0.23 -11.31 14.61
C LYS A 7 0.20 -12.69 15.12
N LYS A 8 0.01 -12.94 16.42
CA LYS A 8 0.30 -14.20 17.11
C LYS A 8 -0.73 -14.48 18.19
N THR A 9 -0.65 -15.66 18.79
CA THR A 9 -1.36 -15.99 20.02
C THR A 9 -0.61 -15.39 21.21
N TYR A 10 -1.31 -14.60 22.02
CA TYR A 10 -0.75 -13.98 23.23
C TYR A 10 -1.15 -14.77 24.48
N LYS A 11 -0.23 -14.83 25.44
CA LYS A 11 -0.45 -15.33 26.80
C LYS A 11 -0.61 -14.15 27.78
N ILE A 12 -1.14 -14.44 28.96
CA ILE A 12 -1.23 -13.44 30.04
C ILE A 12 0.19 -13.00 30.42
N GLY A 13 0.40 -11.68 30.50
CA GLY A 13 1.72 -11.08 30.78
C GLY A 13 2.51 -10.68 29.53
N ASP A 14 2.12 -11.13 28.33
CA ASP A 14 2.78 -10.72 27.10
C ASP A 14 2.58 -9.21 26.83
N THR A 15 3.63 -8.56 26.32
CA THR A 15 3.60 -7.16 25.90
C THR A 15 3.97 -7.04 24.42
N ASP A 16 3.26 -6.19 23.70
CA ASP A 16 3.54 -5.88 22.28
C ASP A 16 2.79 -4.60 21.88
N TRP A 17 3.06 -4.10 20.68
CA TRP A 17 2.44 -2.89 20.13
C TRP A 17 1.22 -3.24 19.30
N ALA A 18 0.19 -2.39 19.33
CA ALA A 18 -0.98 -2.49 18.46
C ALA A 18 -1.51 -1.08 18.16
N ALA A 19 -2.23 -0.93 17.06
CA ALA A 19 -2.94 0.32 16.78
C ALA A 19 -4.39 0.23 17.23
N ILE A 20 -4.94 1.35 17.70
CA ILE A 20 -6.40 1.49 17.87
C ILE A 20 -7.05 1.37 16.49
N PHE A 21 -7.92 0.39 16.34
CA PHE A 21 -8.63 0.10 15.10
C PHE A 21 -10.05 0.64 15.11
N ASP A 22 -10.73 0.55 16.25
CA ASP A 22 -12.11 1.01 16.41
C ASP A 22 -12.39 1.34 17.89
N ILE A 23 -13.22 2.35 18.13
CA ILE A 23 -13.64 2.78 19.46
C ILE A 23 -15.15 2.63 19.51
N LYS A 24 -15.62 1.62 20.27
CA LYS A 24 -17.04 1.34 20.50
C LYS A 24 -17.32 1.41 21.99
N PRO A 25 -17.52 2.61 22.57
CA PRO A 25 -17.60 2.79 24.02
C PRO A 25 -18.56 1.77 24.67
N PRO A 26 -18.15 1.09 25.78
CA PRO A 26 -16.91 1.29 26.54
C PRO A 26 -15.69 0.46 26.01
N LYS A 27 -15.80 -0.19 24.85
CA LYS A 27 -14.78 -1.09 24.29
C LYS A 27 -13.86 -0.38 23.30
N ILE A 28 -12.55 -0.64 23.42
CA ILE A 28 -11.55 -0.26 22.40
C ILE A 28 -11.08 -1.54 21.70
N ILE A 29 -11.14 -1.54 20.37
CA ILE A 29 -10.63 -2.63 19.54
C ILE A 29 -9.27 -2.20 19.02
N ILE A 30 -8.24 -2.96 19.37
CA ILE A 30 -6.87 -2.81 18.86
C ILE A 30 -6.55 -3.88 17.82
N SER A 31 -5.60 -3.59 16.93
CA SER A 31 -5.19 -4.46 15.83
C SER A 31 -3.70 -4.38 15.54
N GLN A 32 -3.13 -5.52 15.16
CA GLN A 32 -1.80 -5.69 14.56
C GLN A 32 -1.89 -6.06 13.07
N LYS A 33 -3.10 -6.00 12.49
CA LYS A 33 -3.38 -6.36 11.09
C LYS A 33 -4.07 -5.24 10.31
N SER A 34 -4.23 -4.07 10.93
CA SER A 34 -4.90 -2.93 10.32
C SER A 34 -3.93 -2.04 9.55
N PRO A 35 -4.41 -1.28 8.54
CA PRO A 35 -3.58 -0.26 7.88
C PRO A 35 -2.98 0.76 8.86
N GLN A 36 -3.67 1.09 9.96
CA GLN A 36 -3.18 1.99 11.01
C GLN A 36 -1.95 1.41 11.72
N TYR A 37 -1.99 0.12 12.04
CA TYR A 37 -0.84 -0.58 12.63
C TYR A 37 0.33 -0.59 11.66
N VAL A 38 0.12 -1.01 10.41
CA VAL A 38 1.18 -1.04 9.38
C VAL A 38 1.82 0.34 9.22
N ARG A 39 1.01 1.41 9.13
CA ARG A 39 1.51 2.77 9.05
C ARG A 39 2.40 3.11 10.24
N LYS A 40 1.93 2.88 11.47
CA LYS A 40 2.67 3.25 12.68
C LYS A 40 3.92 2.41 12.88
N THR A 41 3.87 1.12 12.54
CA THR A 41 5.03 0.24 12.53
C THR A 41 6.09 0.75 11.55
N LEU A 42 5.70 1.08 10.31
CA LEU A 42 6.64 1.62 9.33
C LEU A 42 7.23 2.98 9.76
N GLU A 43 6.38 3.90 10.23
CA GLU A 43 6.82 5.23 10.70
C GLU A 43 7.79 5.16 11.89
N SER A 44 7.67 4.13 12.75
CA SER A 44 8.49 4.00 13.96
C SER A 44 9.72 3.11 13.75
N ARG A 45 9.54 1.89 13.23
CA ARG A 45 10.62 0.91 13.09
C ARG A 45 11.54 1.18 11.92
N PHE A 46 11.07 1.91 10.91
CA PHE A 46 11.83 2.26 9.72
C PHE A 46 12.00 3.78 9.61
N PHE A 47 12.01 4.47 10.75
CA PHE A 47 12.17 5.92 10.80
C PHE A 47 13.46 6.38 10.12
N ASP A 48 14.59 5.73 10.41
CA ASP A 48 15.90 6.16 9.91
C ASP A 48 15.98 6.14 8.38
N ILE A 49 15.53 5.04 7.75
CA ILE A 49 15.53 4.94 6.28
C ILE A 49 14.53 5.91 5.64
N LEU A 50 13.37 6.13 6.26
CA LEU A 50 12.39 7.12 5.79
C LEU A 50 12.96 8.54 5.89
N ALA A 51 13.57 8.89 7.02
CA ALA A 51 14.12 10.22 7.27
C ALA A 51 15.32 10.52 6.35
N HIS A 52 16.25 9.57 6.23
CA HIS A 52 17.44 9.68 5.37
C HIS A 52 17.06 9.93 3.91
N ASN A 53 16.01 9.27 3.41
CA ASN A 53 15.55 9.40 2.02
C ASN A 53 14.45 10.48 1.85
N HIS A 54 14.17 11.30 2.87
CA HIS A 54 13.11 12.31 2.84
C HIS A 54 11.72 11.78 2.46
N LEU A 55 11.43 10.53 2.82
CA LEU A 55 10.21 9.81 2.52
C LEU A 55 9.16 10.02 3.61
N LYS A 56 7.92 10.31 3.22
CA LYS A 56 6.77 10.39 4.12
C LYS A 56 5.67 9.45 3.68
N ILE A 57 5.21 8.59 4.58
CA ILE A 57 4.04 7.72 4.33
C ILE A 57 2.78 8.58 4.28
N LYS A 58 2.03 8.47 3.18
CA LYS A 58 0.79 9.23 2.95
C LYS A 58 -0.44 8.39 3.23
N ARG A 59 -0.49 7.17 2.70
CA ARG A 59 -1.64 6.28 2.84
C ARG A 59 -1.19 4.84 2.95
N VAL A 60 -1.98 4.04 3.66
CA VAL A 60 -1.84 2.59 3.70
C VAL A 60 -3.20 1.98 3.43
N ALA A 61 -3.27 1.04 2.50
CA ALA A 61 -4.53 0.39 2.15
C ALA A 61 -4.33 -1.09 1.89
N SER A 62 -5.42 -1.82 2.11
CA SER A 62 -5.55 -3.23 1.86
C SER A 62 -7.04 -3.58 1.84
N ILE A 63 -7.43 -4.53 1.00
CA ILE A 63 -8.73 -5.19 1.10
C ILE A 63 -8.61 -6.49 1.92
N GLY A 64 -9.74 -6.99 2.46
CA GLY A 64 -9.74 -8.15 3.35
C GLY A 64 -9.20 -9.44 2.71
N SER A 65 -9.40 -9.61 1.40
CA SER A 65 -8.95 -10.78 0.62
C SER A 65 -7.52 -10.68 0.10
N ALA A 66 -6.86 -9.53 0.22
CA ALA A 66 -5.46 -9.38 -0.18
C ALA A 66 -4.52 -9.97 0.88
N ASN A 67 -3.35 -10.45 0.45
CA ASN A 67 -2.26 -10.89 1.33
C ASN A 67 -1.11 -9.86 1.41
N PHE A 68 -1.36 -8.62 0.96
CA PHE A 68 -0.39 -7.52 0.93
C PHE A 68 -1.02 -6.18 1.31
N PHE A 69 -0.22 -5.24 1.79
CA PHE A 69 -0.60 -3.83 1.92
C PHE A 69 0.01 -3.02 0.79
N LYS A 70 -0.71 -1.99 0.33
CA LYS A 70 -0.13 -0.92 -0.49
C LYS A 70 0.16 0.28 0.42
N VAL A 71 1.37 0.81 0.34
CA VAL A 71 1.84 1.93 1.16
C VAL A 71 2.27 3.06 0.23
N ALA A 72 1.47 4.11 0.15
CA ALA A 72 1.79 5.29 -0.63
C ALA A 72 2.81 6.16 0.12
N VAL A 73 3.94 6.46 -0.54
CA VAL A 73 5.04 7.23 0.01
C VAL A 73 5.32 8.42 -0.90
N GLN A 74 5.50 9.60 -0.30
CA GLN A 74 5.92 10.81 -0.99
C GLN A 74 7.39 11.10 -0.66
N CYS A 75 8.21 11.34 -1.69
CA CYS A 75 9.53 11.94 -1.51
C CYS A 75 9.41 13.47 -1.43
N ASN A 76 10.03 14.10 -0.43
CA ASN A 76 10.09 15.56 -0.29
C ASN A 76 11.50 16.11 -0.53
N SER A 77 12.40 15.31 -1.12
CA SER A 77 13.74 15.79 -1.45
C SER A 77 13.67 16.87 -2.54
N LYS A 78 14.45 17.95 -2.36
CA LYS A 78 14.65 18.97 -3.39
C LYS A 78 15.71 18.59 -4.43
N ASN A 79 16.54 17.59 -4.10
CA ASN A 79 17.80 17.32 -4.81
C ASN A 79 17.75 16.05 -5.68
N GLY A 80 16.61 15.37 -5.75
CA GLY A 80 16.45 14.18 -6.58
C GLY A 80 15.00 13.80 -6.80
N VAL A 81 14.67 13.38 -8.03
CA VAL A 81 13.38 12.78 -8.37
C VAL A 81 13.49 11.28 -8.12
N LEU A 82 12.87 10.79 -7.05
CA LEU A 82 12.69 9.35 -6.87
C LEU A 82 11.56 8.87 -7.78
N ASN A 83 11.68 7.68 -8.33
CA ASN A 83 10.60 6.98 -9.03
C ASN A 83 10.20 5.70 -8.24
N GLY A 84 9.25 4.93 -8.77
CA GLY A 84 8.79 3.70 -8.11
C GLY A 84 9.87 2.62 -7.96
N LYS A 85 10.81 2.51 -8.92
CA LYS A 85 11.93 1.57 -8.87
C LYS A 85 12.92 1.97 -7.78
N ASP A 86 13.22 3.26 -7.64
CA ASP A 86 14.13 3.73 -6.59
C ASP A 86 13.55 3.45 -5.20
N ILE A 87 12.25 3.69 -5.01
CA ILE A 87 11.55 3.32 -3.77
C ILE A 87 11.65 1.82 -3.50
N TYR A 88 11.48 0.98 -4.53
CA TYR A 88 11.63 -0.46 -4.37
C TYR A 88 13.04 -0.84 -3.91
N GLU A 89 14.10 -0.32 -4.54
CA GLU A 89 15.49 -0.62 -4.17
C GLU A 89 15.84 -0.14 -2.76
N ILE A 90 15.31 1.01 -2.31
CA ILE A 90 15.47 1.51 -0.93
C ILE A 90 14.93 0.52 0.10
N PHE A 91 13.76 -0.08 -0.16
CA PHE A 91 13.08 -0.95 0.79
C PHE A 91 13.36 -2.45 0.62
N LYS A 92 13.99 -2.85 -0.49
CA LYS A 92 14.31 -4.24 -0.80
C LYS A 92 15.16 -4.93 0.28
N PRO A 93 16.21 -4.31 0.86
CA PRO A 93 17.00 -4.94 1.92
C PRO A 93 16.22 -5.14 3.23
N TYR A 94 15.09 -4.46 3.41
CA TYR A 94 14.33 -4.43 4.65
C TYR A 94 13.08 -5.33 4.64
N GLN A 95 12.85 -6.09 3.55
CA GLN A 95 11.65 -6.91 3.41
C GLN A 95 11.52 -7.96 4.52
N ASP A 96 12.62 -8.63 4.88
CA ASP A 96 12.62 -9.65 5.93
C ASP A 96 12.32 -9.04 7.31
N THR A 97 12.99 -7.93 7.66
CA THR A 97 12.71 -7.20 8.90
C THR A 97 11.29 -6.65 8.95
N MET A 98 10.71 -6.23 7.81
CA MET A 98 9.30 -5.84 7.75
C MET A 98 8.38 -7.02 8.05
N HIS A 99 8.72 -8.21 7.55
CA HIS A 99 7.93 -9.43 7.77
C HIS A 99 7.88 -9.88 9.24
N GLU A 100 8.90 -9.55 10.04
CA GLU A 100 8.87 -9.79 11.50
C GLU A 100 7.79 -8.98 12.23
N HIS A 101 7.42 -7.82 11.68
CA HIS A 101 6.45 -6.92 12.30
C HIS A 101 5.08 -6.91 11.60
N ILE A 102 5.06 -7.19 10.29
CA ILE A 102 3.90 -7.11 9.41
C ILE A 102 3.75 -8.46 8.69
N GLU A 103 2.70 -9.22 9.04
CA GLU A 103 2.44 -10.57 8.53
C GLU A 103 2.24 -10.66 7.00
N ARG A 104 1.96 -9.52 6.36
CA ARG A 104 1.59 -9.44 4.95
C ARG A 104 2.62 -8.65 4.17
N LYS A 105 2.82 -8.99 2.90
CA LYS A 105 3.74 -8.28 2.00
C LYS A 105 3.43 -6.78 1.95
N VAL A 106 4.45 -5.95 1.79
CA VAL A 106 4.28 -4.50 1.66
C VAL A 106 4.73 -4.07 0.27
N TYR A 107 3.81 -3.55 -0.52
CA TYR A 107 4.12 -2.90 -1.79
C TYR A 107 4.14 -1.39 -1.59
N PHE A 108 5.32 -0.79 -1.72
CA PHE A 108 5.48 0.65 -1.71
C PHE A 108 5.05 1.24 -3.04
N VAL A 109 4.27 2.31 -2.97
CA VAL A 109 3.66 3.01 -4.10
C VAL A 109 4.16 4.44 -4.09
N MET A 110 4.66 4.93 -5.22
CA MET A 110 4.98 6.35 -5.34
C MET A 110 3.69 7.17 -5.29
N TYR A 111 3.54 8.00 -4.26
CA TYR A 111 2.41 8.91 -4.12
C TYR A 111 2.52 10.04 -5.16
N SER A 112 1.40 10.40 -5.77
CA SER A 112 1.29 11.59 -6.62
C SER A 112 0.03 12.38 -6.24
N ASN A 113 0.12 13.71 -6.34
CA ASN A 113 -1.06 14.58 -6.27
C ASN A 113 -1.88 14.53 -7.57
N VAL A 114 -1.25 14.13 -8.68
CA VAL A 114 -1.93 13.91 -9.95
C VAL A 114 -2.62 12.55 -9.88
N LYS A 115 -3.96 12.56 -9.84
CA LYS A 115 -4.80 11.35 -9.67
C LYS A 115 -4.49 10.26 -10.69
N LYS A 116 -4.30 10.65 -11.95
CA LYS A 116 -3.94 9.75 -13.06
C LYS A 116 -2.65 8.97 -12.74
N ASP A 117 -1.59 9.69 -12.37
CA ASP A 117 -0.29 9.08 -12.09
C ASP A 117 -0.35 8.24 -10.81
N PHE A 118 -1.08 8.72 -9.79
CA PHE A 118 -1.23 7.96 -8.55
C PHE A 118 -2.00 6.64 -8.75
N ALA A 119 -3.01 6.63 -9.63
CA ALA A 119 -3.73 5.42 -10.01
C ALA A 119 -2.81 4.40 -10.68
N VAL A 120 -1.96 4.82 -11.61
CA VAL A 120 -1.00 3.95 -12.30
C VAL A 120 0.05 3.42 -11.33
N ASN A 121 0.67 4.31 -10.54
CA ASN A 121 1.67 3.93 -9.54
C ASN A 121 1.11 2.91 -8.54
N ALA A 122 -0.18 3.03 -8.20
CA ALA A 122 -0.84 2.14 -7.26
C ALA A 122 -1.07 0.72 -7.81
N LEU A 123 -0.79 0.42 -9.08
CA LEU A 123 -0.97 -0.91 -9.67
C LEU A 123 0.20 -1.88 -9.44
N VAL A 124 1.31 -1.43 -8.82
CA VAL A 124 2.38 -2.33 -8.38
C VAL A 124 1.86 -3.49 -7.51
N PRO A 125 2.28 -4.74 -7.70
CA PRO A 125 3.49 -5.16 -8.41
C PRO A 125 3.30 -5.40 -9.91
N ALA A 126 2.16 -5.03 -10.51
CA ALA A 126 2.02 -5.12 -11.96
C ALA A 126 3.10 -4.26 -12.65
N PRO A 127 3.62 -4.70 -13.81
CA PRO A 127 4.68 -3.99 -14.53
C PRO A 127 4.12 -2.71 -15.17
N ILE A 128 4.19 -1.60 -14.43
CA ILE A 128 3.61 -0.31 -14.83
C ILE A 128 4.21 0.23 -16.14
N ASP A 129 5.40 -0.23 -16.52
CA ASP A 129 6.06 0.03 -17.80
C ASP A 129 5.34 -0.60 -19.00
N ARG A 130 4.44 -1.57 -18.78
CA ARG A 130 3.58 -2.17 -19.83
C ARG A 130 2.27 -1.41 -20.05
N VAL A 131 2.06 -0.30 -19.35
CA VAL A 131 0.89 0.57 -19.57
C VAL A 131 1.07 1.32 -20.89
N ARG A 132 0.20 1.03 -21.87
CA ARG A 132 0.22 1.69 -23.19
C ARG A 132 -0.38 3.08 -23.15
N ARG A 133 -1.51 3.23 -22.44
CA ARG A 133 -2.26 4.51 -22.38
C ARG A 133 -3.06 4.61 -21.10
N VAL A 134 -3.23 5.85 -20.63
CA VAL A 134 -4.04 6.15 -19.44
C VAL A 134 -5.00 7.29 -19.77
N ILE A 135 -6.29 7.07 -19.53
CA ILE A 135 -7.35 8.07 -19.73
C ILE A 135 -7.93 8.40 -18.36
N PHE A 136 -8.01 9.69 -18.02
CA PHE A 136 -8.62 10.14 -16.79
C PHE A 136 -9.91 10.90 -17.10
N TYR A 137 -11.03 10.38 -16.60
CA TYR A 137 -12.34 11.00 -16.68
C TYR A 137 -12.59 11.73 -15.35
N GLU A 138 -12.36 13.05 -15.36
CA GLU A 138 -12.41 13.89 -14.16
C GLU A 138 -13.79 13.85 -13.49
N ASP A 139 -14.86 14.03 -14.27
CA ASP A 139 -16.25 14.07 -13.79
C ASP A 139 -16.68 12.77 -13.09
N MET A 140 -16.09 11.63 -13.49
CA MET A 140 -16.40 10.31 -12.93
C MET A 140 -15.40 9.87 -11.86
N ASN A 141 -14.35 10.66 -11.61
CA ASN A 141 -13.20 10.27 -10.78
C ASN A 141 -12.69 8.86 -11.15
N LYS A 142 -12.58 8.60 -12.46
CA LYS A 142 -12.27 7.28 -13.04
C LYS A 142 -11.03 7.35 -13.93
N VAL A 143 -10.13 6.39 -13.76
CA VAL A 143 -8.95 6.19 -14.61
C VAL A 143 -9.09 4.88 -15.35
N GLU A 144 -8.97 4.92 -16.67
CA GLU A 144 -8.81 3.74 -17.52
C GLU A 144 -7.34 3.53 -17.83
N VAL A 145 -6.85 2.32 -17.57
CA VAL A 145 -5.48 1.89 -17.83
C VAL A 145 -5.52 0.85 -18.94
N ILE A 146 -4.96 1.23 -20.08
CA ILE A 146 -4.96 0.42 -21.31
C ILE A 146 -3.61 -0.28 -21.42
N ILE A 147 -3.66 -1.60 -21.58
CA ILE A 147 -2.52 -2.52 -21.63
C ILE A 147 -2.77 -3.62 -22.68
N ASP A 148 -1.75 -4.43 -22.94
CA ASP A 148 -1.86 -5.65 -23.73
C ASP A 148 -2.85 -6.62 -23.09
N GLU A 149 -3.67 -7.30 -23.89
CA GLU A 149 -4.63 -8.33 -23.42
C GLU A 149 -3.95 -9.38 -22.53
N ALA A 150 -2.71 -9.76 -22.86
CA ALA A 150 -1.93 -10.74 -22.11
C ALA A 150 -1.60 -10.31 -20.66
N ASP A 151 -1.55 -9.01 -20.37
CA ASP A 151 -1.19 -8.47 -19.05
C ASP A 151 -2.41 -8.21 -18.14
N VAL A 152 -3.64 -8.29 -18.68
CA VAL A 152 -4.89 -7.92 -17.96
C VAL A 152 -5.01 -8.66 -16.63
N GLY A 153 -4.72 -9.96 -16.62
CA GLY A 153 -4.75 -10.76 -15.41
C GLY A 153 -3.76 -10.30 -14.33
N ILE A 154 -2.55 -9.89 -14.73
CA ILE A 154 -1.50 -9.43 -13.81
C ILE A 154 -1.90 -8.10 -13.15
N PHE A 155 -2.48 -7.19 -13.94
CA PHE A 155 -2.94 -5.89 -13.46
C PHE A 155 -4.14 -5.99 -12.51
N TYR A 156 -5.13 -6.84 -12.81
CA TYR A 156 -6.22 -7.12 -11.88
C TYR A 156 -5.72 -7.81 -10.60
N GLY A 157 -4.78 -8.75 -10.74
CA GLY A 157 -4.34 -9.65 -9.69
C GLY A 157 -5.39 -10.69 -9.33
N LYS A 158 -4.99 -11.72 -8.57
CA LYS A 158 -5.90 -12.80 -8.11
C LYS A 158 -7.12 -12.20 -7.42
N ASN A 159 -8.32 -12.61 -7.82
CA ASN A 159 -9.60 -12.11 -7.30
C ASN A 159 -9.73 -10.57 -7.34
N LYS A 160 -9.13 -9.91 -8.34
CA LYS A 160 -9.09 -8.44 -8.51
C LYS A 160 -8.45 -7.70 -7.33
N THR A 161 -7.66 -8.40 -6.50
CA THR A 161 -7.12 -7.85 -5.25
C THR A 161 -6.17 -6.68 -5.46
N ASN A 162 -5.45 -6.66 -6.59
CA ASN A 162 -4.50 -5.59 -6.91
C ASN A 162 -5.24 -4.28 -7.22
N VAL A 163 -6.15 -4.30 -8.20
CA VAL A 163 -6.91 -3.11 -8.61
C VAL A 163 -7.80 -2.59 -7.47
N LEU A 164 -8.48 -3.47 -6.72
CA LEU A 164 -9.34 -3.05 -5.61
C LEU A 164 -8.55 -2.43 -4.46
N SER A 165 -7.33 -2.93 -4.20
CA SER A 165 -6.43 -2.31 -3.22
C SER A 165 -5.89 -0.97 -3.71
N ALA A 166 -5.63 -0.82 -5.02
CA ALA A 166 -5.22 0.43 -5.64
C ALA A 166 -6.33 1.49 -5.58
N ILE A 167 -7.58 1.11 -5.90
CA ILE A 167 -8.77 1.96 -5.75
C ILE A 167 -8.91 2.42 -4.29
N LYS A 168 -8.79 1.50 -3.32
CA LYS A 168 -8.88 1.85 -1.90
C LYS A 168 -7.76 2.79 -1.44
N LEU A 169 -6.55 2.65 -1.98
CA LEU A 169 -5.40 3.51 -1.66
C LEU A 169 -5.58 4.92 -2.22
N THR A 170 -6.01 5.02 -3.47
CA THR A 170 -6.05 6.27 -4.24
C THR A 170 -7.35 7.05 -4.02
N GLY A 171 -8.45 6.34 -3.79
CA GLY A 171 -9.80 6.91 -3.79
C GLY A 171 -10.31 7.23 -5.20
N VAL A 172 -9.68 6.66 -6.23
CA VAL A 172 -10.02 6.84 -7.65
C VAL A 172 -10.52 5.51 -8.18
N ASN A 173 -11.57 5.51 -9.02
CA ASN A 173 -12.01 4.29 -9.67
C ASN A 173 -11.01 3.92 -10.78
N ILE A 174 -10.58 2.66 -10.85
CA ILE A 174 -9.54 2.21 -11.79
C ILE A 174 -10.11 1.04 -12.59
N GLU A 175 -10.13 1.18 -13.91
CA GLU A 175 -10.53 0.13 -14.84
C GLU A 175 -9.34 -0.29 -15.71
N ILE A 176 -9.15 -1.60 -15.84
CA ILE A 176 -8.09 -2.19 -16.68
C ILE A 176 -8.74 -2.65 -17.99
N ILE A 177 -8.21 -2.16 -19.11
CA ILE A 177 -8.70 -2.45 -20.46
C ILE A 177 -7.58 -3.14 -21.25
N GLY A 178 -7.82 -4.37 -21.69
CA GLY A 178 -6.95 -5.08 -22.64
C GLY A 178 -7.28 -4.69 -24.08
N ARG A 179 -6.25 -4.42 -24.89
CA ARG A 179 -6.35 -4.15 -26.33
C ARG A 179 -5.15 -4.68 -27.12
#